data_AF-A0A2M7T3H2-F1
#
_entry.id   AF-A0A2M7T3H2-F1
#
_cell.length_a   1.000
_cell.length_b   1.000
_cell.length_c   1.000
_cell.angle_alpha   90.00
_cell.angle_beta   90.00
_cell.angle_gamma   90.00
#
_symmetry.space_group_name_H-M   'P 1'
#
loop_
_entity.id
_entity.type
_entity.pdbx_description
1 polymer ?
#
loop_
_entity_poly.entity_id
_entity_poly.type
_entity_poly.pdbx_seq_one_letter_code
_entity_poly.pdbx_strand_id
1 'polypeptide(L)'
;MNDVSVILIRQASETGVLYGSVRNKDISDALDAAGYKINRAQVKITEPVKTLGIHAVKVELHPEVSIDVSVNVALSQEEALVQAGKEPNTEEVTNQEA
;
A
#
# COMPACT_ATOMS: atom_id res chain seq x y z
N MET A 1 -15.22 10.20 6.23
CA MET A 1 -14.97 9.15 5.24
C MET A 1 -14.17 9.85 4.15
N ASN A 2 -12.83 9.75 4.07
CA ASN A 2 -12.06 8.53 3.90
C ASN A 2 -10.56 8.87 3.86
N ASP A 3 -9.76 8.23 4.70
CA ASP A 3 -8.36 7.89 4.40
C ASP A 3 -8.42 6.41 3.99
N VAL A 4 -8.51 6.12 2.68
CA VAL A 4 -8.46 4.73 2.21
C VAL A 4 -7.00 4.40 2.01
N SER A 5 -6.49 3.48 2.83
CA SER A 5 -5.17 2.90 2.63
C SER A 5 -5.30 1.44 2.21
N VAL A 6 -4.47 1.04 1.24
CA VAL A 6 -4.33 -0.35 0.82
C VAL A 6 -2.88 -0.77 0.92
N ILE A 7 -2.68 -1.99 1.40
CA ILE A 7 -1.35 -2.58 1.54
C ILE A 7 -1.10 -3.50 0.34
N LEU A 8 0.03 -3.30 -0.33
CA LEU A 8 0.45 -4.08 -1.48
C LEU A 8 1.78 -4.78 -1.17
N ILE A 9 1.76 -6.10 -1.12
CA ILE A 9 2.97 -6.89 -0.83
C ILE A 9 3.69 -7.24 -2.12
N ARG A 10 4.90 -6.71 -2.30
CA ARG A 10 5.72 -6.96 -3.49
C ARG A 10 7.19 -7.10 -3.17
N GLN A 11 7.86 -7.92 -3.98
CA GLN A 11 9.29 -8.13 -3.91
C GLN A 11 10.03 -6.88 -4.37
N ALA A 12 10.95 -6.42 -3.55
CA ALA A 12 11.83 -5.30 -3.81
C ALA A 12 13.27 -5.65 -3.52
N SER A 13 14.16 -4.87 -4.12
CA SER A 13 15.60 -4.93 -3.96
C SER A 13 15.99 -4.44 -2.58
N GLU A 14 17.20 -4.80 -2.13
CA GLU A 14 17.77 -4.37 -0.84
C GLU A 14 17.85 -2.83 -0.71
N THR A 15 17.92 -2.12 -1.83
CA THR A 15 17.90 -0.65 -1.91
C THR A 15 16.48 -0.05 -1.85
N GLY A 16 15.43 -0.86 -1.67
CA GLY A 16 14.03 -0.40 -1.59
C GLY A 16 13.35 -0.14 -2.95
N VAL A 17 13.95 -0.59 -4.05
CA VAL A 17 13.38 -0.49 -5.41
C VAL A 17 12.65 -1.78 -5.75
N LEU A 18 11.38 -1.69 -6.15
CA LEU A 18 10.57 -2.83 -6.55
C LEU A 18 11.16 -3.55 -7.77
N TYR A 19 11.15 -4.89 -7.76
CA TYR A 19 11.54 -5.71 -8.92
C TYR A 19 10.51 -5.68 -10.06
N GLY A 20 9.57 -4.73 -10.02
CA GLY A 20 8.50 -4.53 -10.98
C GLY A 20 7.93 -3.11 -10.92
N SER A 21 6.79 -2.89 -11.56
CA SER A 21 6.06 -1.61 -11.47
C SER A 21 4.64 -1.88 -11.00
N VAL A 22 4.19 -1.13 -10.00
CA VAL A 22 2.78 -1.18 -9.60
C VAL A 22 1.96 -0.52 -10.69
N ARG A 23 0.95 -1.24 -11.21
CA ARG A 23 0.05 -0.73 -12.23
C ARG A 23 -1.31 -0.42 -11.62
N ASN A 24 -2.13 0.32 -12.36
CA ASN A 24 -3.50 0.64 -11.99
C ASN A 24 -4.32 -0.63 -11.67
N LYS A 25 -4.00 -1.75 -12.35
CA LYS A 25 -4.65 -3.04 -12.12
C LYS A 25 -4.36 -3.61 -10.72
N ASP A 26 -3.12 -3.58 -10.27
CA ASP A 26 -2.74 -4.08 -8.93
C ASP A 26 -3.45 -3.27 -7.83
N ILE A 27 -3.53 -1.95 -7.99
CA ILE A 27 -4.22 -1.06 -7.04
C ILE A 27 -5.73 -1.32 -7.05
N SER A 28 -6.34 -1.47 -8.22
CA SER A 28 -7.78 -1.78 -8.31
C SER A 28 -8.12 -3.13 -7.70
N ASP A 29 -7.25 -4.13 -7.85
CA ASP A 29 -7.44 -5.47 -7.30
C ASP A 29 -7.33 -5.45 -5.77
N ALA A 30 -6.33 -4.73 -5.22
CA ALA A 30 -6.19 -4.53 -3.78
C ALA A 30 -7.38 -3.77 -3.16
N LEU A 31 -7.90 -2.76 -3.87
CA LEU A 31 -9.10 -2.03 -3.45
C LEU A 31 -10.35 -2.92 -3.49
N ASP A 32 -10.50 -3.75 -4.53
CA ASP A 32 -11.62 -4.70 -4.65
C ASP A 32 -11.57 -5.75 -3.54
N ALA A 33 -10.37 -6.26 -3.23
CA ALA A 33 -10.13 -7.17 -2.12
C ALA A 33 -10.46 -6.54 -0.74
N ALA A 34 -10.26 -5.23 -0.60
CA ALA A 34 -10.67 -4.46 0.58
C ALA A 34 -12.18 -4.15 0.62
N GLY A 35 -12.95 -4.56 -0.40
CA GLY A 35 -14.40 -4.35 -0.51
C GLY A 35 -14.82 -3.11 -1.29
N TYR A 36 -13.86 -2.40 -1.90
CA TYR A 36 -14.11 -1.22 -2.73
C TYR A 36 -14.06 -1.59 -4.22
N LYS A 37 -15.22 -1.65 -4.87
CA LYS A 37 -15.29 -1.90 -6.33
C LYS A 37 -14.79 -0.70 -7.14
N ILE A 38 -13.48 -0.64 -7.37
CA ILE A 38 -12.82 0.41 -8.15
C ILE A 38 -12.33 -0.16 -9.49
N ASN A 39 -12.67 0.51 -10.59
CA ASN A 39 -12.13 0.12 -11.89
C ASN A 39 -10.72 0.67 -12.09
N ARG A 40 -9.83 -0.08 -12.75
CA ARG A 40 -8.49 0.40 -13.15
C ARG A 40 -8.51 1.72 -13.93
N ALA A 41 -9.60 2.03 -14.65
CA ALA A 41 -9.76 3.29 -15.39
C ALA A 41 -9.97 4.51 -14.48
N GLN A 42 -10.49 4.28 -13.26
CA GLN A 42 -10.72 5.29 -12.24
C GLN A 42 -9.47 5.59 -11.42
N VAL A 43 -8.48 4.68 -11.44
CA VAL A 43 -7.21 4.89 -10.76
C VAL A 43 -6.32 5.76 -11.64
N LYS A 44 -5.94 6.94 -11.15
CA LYS A 44 -5.00 7.85 -11.81
C LYS A 44 -3.66 7.81 -11.06
N ILE A 45 -2.72 7.12 -11.68
CA ILE A 45 -1.32 7.12 -11.24
C ILE A 45 -0.61 8.28 -11.92
N THR A 46 -0.26 9.32 -11.16
CA THR A 46 0.52 10.46 -11.66
C THR A 46 1.98 10.08 -11.86
N GLU A 47 2.52 9.26 -10.95
CA GLU A 47 3.92 8.83 -10.96
C GLU A 47 4.02 7.30 -10.80
N PRO A 48 4.85 6.63 -11.60
CA PRO A 48 4.99 5.18 -11.53
C PRO A 48 5.62 4.76 -10.18
N VAL A 49 4.90 3.93 -9.42
CA VAL A 49 5.38 3.40 -8.14
C VAL A 49 6.40 2.30 -8.38
N LYS A 50 7.67 2.62 -8.13
CA LYS A 50 8.84 1.73 -8.29
C LYS A 50 9.64 1.55 -7.00
N THR A 51 9.19 2.13 -5.90
CA THR A 51 9.87 2.08 -4.60
C THR A 51 8.91 1.58 -3.54
N LEU A 52 9.46 0.96 -2.49
CA LEU A 52 8.73 0.66 -1.27
C LEU A 52 8.31 1.95 -0.54
N GLY A 53 7.26 1.84 0.27
CA GLY A 53 6.72 2.93 1.07
C GLY A 53 5.30 3.33 0.68
N ILE A 54 4.86 4.46 1.22
CA ILE A 54 3.49 4.96 1.08
C ILE A 54 3.44 5.93 -0.11
N HIS A 55 2.57 5.61 -1.07
CA HIS A 55 2.35 6.41 -2.27
C HIS A 55 0.90 6.86 -2.34
N ALA A 56 0.68 8.16 -2.48
CA ALA A 56 -0.64 8.74 -2.68
C ALA A 56 -1.10 8.54 -4.14
N VAL A 57 -2.26 7.91 -4.33
CA VAL A 57 -2.84 7.65 -5.65
C VAL A 57 -4.26 8.21 -5.72
N LYS A 58 -4.51 9.03 -6.73
CA LYS A 58 -5.83 9.64 -6.93
C LYS A 58 -6.79 8.65 -7.58
N VAL A 59 -7.96 8.47 -6.99
CA VAL A 59 -9.03 7.62 -7.51
C VAL A 59 -10.27 8.46 -7.78
N GLU A 60 -10.74 8.42 -9.02
CA GLU A 60 -11.92 9.13 -9.51
C GLU A 60 -13.15 8.22 -9.46
N LEU A 61 -13.88 8.27 -8.35
CA LEU A 61 -15.12 7.50 -8.17
C LEU A 61 -16.20 7.97 -9.15
N HIS A 62 -16.36 9.29 -9.24
CA HIS A 62 -17.33 9.96 -10.09
C HIS A 62 -16.73 11.27 -10.64
N PRO A 63 -17.26 11.84 -11.73
CA PRO A 63 -16.73 13.07 -12.34
C PRO A 63 -16.73 14.28 -11.39
N GLU A 64 -17.51 14.24 -10.31
CA GLU A 64 -17.56 15.28 -9.27
C GLU A 64 -16.84 14.88 -7.97
N VAL A 65 -16.38 13.62 -7.85
CA VAL A 65 -15.80 13.08 -6.62
C VAL A 65 -14.51 12.32 -6.92
N SER A 66 -13.39 12.90 -6.49
CA SER A 66 -12.11 12.23 -6.46
C SER A 66 -11.56 12.17 -5.04
N ILE A 67 -10.96 11.04 -4.70
CA ILE A 67 -10.36 10.77 -3.39
C ILE A 67 -8.89 10.42 -3.56
N ASP A 68 -8.11 10.67 -2.52
CA ASP A 68 -6.73 10.21 -2.45
C ASP A 68 -6.69 8.88 -1.69
N VAL A 69 -5.96 7.91 -2.25
CA VAL A 69 -5.81 6.55 -1.71
C VAL A 69 -4.33 6.32 -1.41
N SER A 70 -4.02 6.03 -0.16
CA SER A 70 -2.67 5.73 0.31
C SER A 70 -2.31 4.28 -0.01
N VAL A 71 -1.46 4.06 -1.01
CA VAL A 71 -0.96 2.75 -1.38
C VAL A 71 0.34 2.49 -0.64
N ASN A 72 0.31 1.65 0.39
CA ASN A 72 1.50 1.25 1.11
C ASN A 72 2.11 0.00 0.47
N VAL A 73 3.34 0.09 -0.04
CA VAL A 73 4.04 -1.02 -0.69
C VAL A 73 5.15 -1.53 0.23
N ALA A 74 5.06 -2.81 0.63
CA ALA A 74 6.00 -3.45 1.55
C ALA A 74 6.43 -4.85 1.07
N LEU A 75 7.52 -5.37 1.64
CA LEU A 75 8.02 -6.73 1.37
C LEU A 75 7.18 -7.81 2.08
N SER A 76 6.57 -7.46 3.22
CA SER A 76 5.76 -8.34 4.06
C SER A 76 4.60 -7.57 4.71
N GLN A 77 3.51 -8.28 5.03
CA GLN A 77 2.34 -7.68 5.71
C GLN A 77 2.73 -7.07 7.07
N GLU A 78 3.66 -7.70 7.79
CA GLU A 78 4.19 -7.19 9.06
C GLU A 78 4.90 -5.83 8.91
N GLU A 79 5.72 -5.64 7.88
CA GLU A 79 6.40 -4.35 7.65
C GLU A 79 5.43 -3.25 7.22
N ALA A 80 4.39 -3.59 6.44
CA ALA A 80 3.38 -2.64 6.05
C ALA A 80 2.60 -2.07 7.25
N LEU A 81 2.38 -2.88 8.28
CA LEU A 81 1.71 -2.46 9.52
C LEU A 81 2.59 -1.50 10.34
N VAL A 82 3.90 -1.78 10.40
CA VAL A 82 4.89 -0.90 11.05
C VAL A 82 4.96 0.46 10.36
N GLN A 83 4.96 0.47 9.01
CA GLN A 83 4.96 1.71 8.22
C GLN A 83 3.66 2.52 8.35
N ALA A 84 2.53 1.86 8.58
CA ALA A 84 1.23 2.52 8.76
C ALA A 84 1.02 3.10 10.18
N GLY A 85 2.02 3.02 11.07
CA GLY A 85 1.97 3.61 12.40
C GLY A 85 1.22 2.78 13.44
N LYS A 86 1.09 1.47 13.24
CA LYS A 86 0.72 0.54 14.32
C LYS A 86 2.00 -0.11 14.83
N GLU A 87 2.40 0.27 16.04
CA GLU A 87 3.41 -0.44 16.82
C GLU A 87 3.18 -1.95 16.67
N PRO A 88 4.20 -2.74 16.30
CA PRO A 88 4.10 -4.15 16.54
C PRO A 88 4.05 -4.29 18.06
N ASN A 89 2.98 -4.86 18.58
CA ASN A 89 3.04 -5.46 19.90
C ASN A 89 4.03 -6.63 19.81
N THR A 90 5.33 -6.31 19.89
CA THR A 90 6.34 -7.24 20.34
C THR A 90 6.25 -7.25 21.85
N GLU A 91 5.24 -7.97 22.36
CA GLU A 91 5.35 -8.65 23.64
C GLU A 91 6.65 -9.47 23.61
N GLU A 92 7.63 -8.96 24.34
CA GLU A 92 8.57 -9.71 25.17
C GLU A 92 8.81 -11.19 24.78
N VAL A 93 9.97 -11.46 24.20
CA VAL A 93 10.80 -12.55 24.70
C VAL A 93 12.12 -11.96 25.14
N THR A 94 12.20 -11.72 26.45
CA THR A 94 13.46 -11.46 27.14
C THR A 94 14.37 -12.67 26.93
N ASN A 95 15.36 -12.54 26.06
CA ASN A 95 16.47 -13.49 26.02
C ASN A 95 17.42 -13.06 27.15
N GLN A 96 17.11 -13.53 28.36
CA GLN A 96 18.06 -13.51 29.46
C GLN A 96 19.16 -14.52 29.16
N GLU A 97 20.29 -14.04 28.65
CA GLU A 97 21.55 -14.77 28.60
C GLU A 97 22.40 -14.43 29.83
N ALA A 98 22.84 -15.52 30.49
CA ALA A 98 23.92 -15.66 31.49
C ALA A 98 23.65 -15.23 32.95
#